data_AF-C1JFH7-F1
#
_entry.id   AF-C1JFH7-F1
#
_cell.length_a   1.000
_cell.length_b   1.000
_cell.length_c   1.000
_cell.angle_alpha   90.00
_cell.angle_beta   90.00
_cell.angle_gamma   90.00
#
_symmetry.space_group_name_H-M   'P 1'
#
loop_
_entity.id
_entity.type
_entity.pdbx_description
1 polymer ?
#
loop_
_entity_poly.entity_id
_entity_poly.type
_entity_poly.pdbx_seq_one_letter_code
_entity_poly.pdbx_strand_id
1 'polypeptide(L)'
;KEAAEKAIKEWGQPKAKITHLIFCTTSGVDMPGADYQLTKLLGLRPSVKRYMMYQQGCFAGGTVLRLAKDLAENNVGARVLVVCVEITALTFRGPHDDHLNNLVGQALFGDGAAALIVGSDPVTGVERPLFQIVSAAQTILPDSDGAIDGPLREAGLIITLWKNIPSLISKNIENSLKEVFDPLNISDWNSIFWIVHPGGPAILAMVETKLALKPEKLRWTRHVLSEYGNMASPCVFFVLDEMRNASAKEGL
;
A
#
# COMPACT_ATOMS: atom_id res chain seq x y z
N LYS A 1 11.49 11.63 0.74
CA LYS A 1 12.46 12.00 -0.32
C LYS A 1 13.22 10.78 -0.82
N GLU A 2 13.92 10.07 0.07
CA GLU A 2 14.77 8.92 -0.29
C GLU A 2 14.11 7.87 -1.19
N ALA A 3 12.95 7.34 -0.79
CA ALA A 3 12.22 6.33 -1.58
C ALA A 3 11.88 6.82 -3.01
N ALA A 4 11.45 8.09 -3.13
CA ALA A 4 11.14 8.69 -4.42
C ALA A 4 12.39 8.86 -5.30
N GLU A 5 13.53 9.24 -4.72
CA GLU A 5 14.79 9.32 -5.48
C GLU A 5 15.26 7.95 -5.98
N LYS A 6 15.09 6.89 -5.18
CA LYS A 6 15.35 5.51 -5.59
C LYS A 6 14.45 5.10 -6.77
N ALA A 7 13.15 5.34 -6.69
CA ALA A 7 12.20 5.04 -7.77
C ALA A 7 12.46 5.85 -9.05
N ILE A 8 12.76 7.15 -8.93
CA ILE A 8 13.11 8.01 -10.07
C ILE A 8 14.42 7.55 -10.72
N LYS A 9 15.40 7.14 -9.91
CA LYS A 9 16.66 6.59 -10.42
C LYS A 9 16.44 5.30 -11.19
N GLU A 10 15.60 4.39 -10.68
CA GLU A 10 15.27 3.15 -11.39
C GLU A 10 14.50 3.44 -12.70
N TRP A 11 13.57 4.39 -12.68
CA TRP A 11 12.83 4.82 -13.87
C TRP A 11 13.74 5.42 -14.95
N GLY A 12 14.86 6.03 -14.57
CA GLY A 12 15.90 6.46 -15.51
C GLY A 12 15.52 7.66 -16.39
N GLN A 13 14.45 8.38 -16.05
CA GLN A 13 14.01 9.59 -16.78
C GLN A 13 14.14 10.86 -15.93
N PRO A 14 14.21 12.04 -16.57
CA PRO A 14 14.27 13.30 -15.83
C PRO A 14 13.03 13.49 -14.96
N LYS A 15 13.22 13.85 -13.68
CA LYS A 15 12.12 14.22 -12.77
C LYS A 15 11.19 15.30 -13.31
N ALA A 16 11.67 16.14 -14.24
CA ALA A 16 10.88 17.12 -14.96
C ALA A 16 9.79 16.50 -15.85
N LYS A 17 9.83 15.20 -16.15
CA LYS A 17 8.75 14.49 -16.85
C LYS A 17 7.63 14.02 -15.91
N ILE A 18 7.81 14.07 -14.59
CA ILE A 18 6.74 13.78 -13.63
C ILE A 18 5.65 14.84 -13.77
N THR A 19 4.40 14.38 -13.90
CA THR A 19 3.22 15.21 -14.19
C THR A 19 2.26 15.28 -13.01
N HIS A 20 2.21 14.22 -12.21
CA HIS A 20 1.34 14.09 -11.06
C HIS A 20 2.14 13.56 -9.86
N LEU A 21 1.73 13.94 -8.67
CA LEU A 21 2.22 13.42 -7.40
C LEU A 21 1.02 12.96 -6.58
N ILE A 22 0.99 11.69 -6.20
CA ILE A 22 0.11 11.17 -5.16
C ILE A 22 0.97 10.97 -3.92
N PHE A 23 0.61 11.62 -2.82
CA PHE A 23 1.26 11.43 -1.52
C PHE A 23 0.25 10.85 -0.54
N CYS A 24 0.63 9.79 0.17
CA CYS A 24 -0.20 9.16 1.18
C CYS A 24 0.54 9.05 2.52
N THR A 25 -0.13 9.42 3.60
CA THR A 25 0.36 9.18 4.97
C THR A 25 -0.77 9.23 5.99
N THR A 26 -0.62 8.45 7.05
CA THR A 26 -1.43 8.47 8.27
C THR A 26 -0.68 9.16 9.42
N SER A 27 0.54 9.64 9.16
CA SER A 27 1.52 10.08 10.16
C SER A 27 1.51 11.59 10.43
N GLY A 28 0.38 12.24 10.18
CA GLY A 28 0.15 13.65 10.48
C GLY A 28 -0.63 14.35 9.40
N VAL A 29 -1.01 15.59 9.69
CA VAL A 29 -1.68 16.50 8.75
C VAL A 29 -1.06 17.88 8.90
N ASP A 30 -0.88 18.58 7.78
CA ASP A 30 -0.38 19.95 7.75
C ASP A 30 -0.87 20.66 6.48
N MET A 31 -0.79 21.99 6.47
CA MET A 31 -1.14 22.85 5.35
C MET A 31 -0.11 24.00 5.19
N PRO A 32 0.74 23.98 4.15
CA PRO A 32 0.79 23.03 3.03
C PRO A 32 1.22 21.61 3.43
N GLY A 33 0.62 20.60 2.79
CA GLY A 33 0.82 19.20 3.14
C GLY A 33 2.16 18.59 2.74
N ALA A 34 2.34 17.32 3.08
CA ALA A 34 3.56 16.55 2.79
C ALA A 34 3.83 16.41 1.28
N ASP A 35 2.77 16.42 0.46
CA ASP A 35 2.86 16.49 -0.99
C ASP A 35 3.56 17.78 -1.48
N TYR A 36 3.26 18.93 -0.87
CA TYR A 36 3.94 20.20 -1.13
C TYR A 36 5.41 20.15 -0.69
N GLN A 37 5.67 19.65 0.52
CA GLN A 37 7.03 19.55 1.05
C GLN A 37 7.89 18.65 0.15
N LEU A 38 7.36 17.49 -0.24
CA LEU A 38 8.06 16.57 -1.14
C LEU A 38 8.30 17.19 -2.52
N THR A 39 7.31 17.91 -3.07
CA THR A 39 7.45 18.64 -4.34
C THR A 39 8.66 19.58 -4.32
N LYS A 40 8.84 20.34 -3.23
CA LYS A 40 10.00 21.22 -3.05
C LYS A 40 11.29 20.43 -2.86
N LEU A 41 11.29 19.43 -1.99
CA LEU A 41 12.48 18.63 -1.66
C LEU A 41 13.06 17.89 -2.87
N LEU A 42 12.20 17.41 -3.77
CA LEU A 42 12.58 16.77 -5.02
C LEU A 42 12.86 17.77 -6.14
N GLY A 43 12.46 19.04 -6.00
CA GLY A 43 12.52 20.03 -7.07
C GLY A 43 11.71 19.59 -8.29
N LEU A 44 10.47 19.13 -8.07
CA LEU A 44 9.53 18.84 -9.15
C LEU A 44 9.04 20.15 -9.79
N ARG A 45 8.42 20.05 -10.97
CA ARG A 45 7.81 21.21 -11.63
C ARG A 45 6.74 21.82 -10.70
N PRO A 46 6.67 23.17 -10.57
CA PRO A 46 5.61 23.81 -9.79
C PRO A 46 4.19 23.48 -10.27
N SER A 47 4.04 23.12 -11.54
CA SER A 47 2.78 22.70 -12.16
C SER A 47 2.43 21.22 -11.99
N VAL A 48 3.19 20.45 -11.20
CA VAL A 48 2.84 19.07 -10.87
C VAL A 48 1.47 19.03 -10.20
N LYS A 49 0.57 18.17 -10.72
CA LYS A 49 -0.77 18.03 -10.13
C LYS A 49 -0.67 17.13 -8.90
N ARG A 50 -1.02 17.66 -7.73
CA ARG A 50 -0.83 16.96 -6.45
C ARG A 50 -2.14 16.43 -5.90
N TYR A 51 -2.09 15.22 -5.34
CA TYR A 51 -3.16 14.57 -4.61
C TYR A 51 -2.61 14.13 -3.27
N MET A 52 -3.02 14.81 -2.21
CA MET A 52 -2.63 14.51 -0.84
C MET A 52 -3.71 13.65 -0.18
N MET A 53 -3.34 12.45 0.26
CA MET A 53 -4.24 11.51 0.94
C MET A 53 -3.77 11.32 2.38
N TYR A 54 -4.40 12.06 3.28
CA TYR A 54 -4.19 11.94 4.71
C TYR A 54 -5.14 10.93 5.35
N GLN A 55 -4.66 10.27 6.40
CA GLN A 55 -5.47 9.46 7.34
C GLN A 55 -6.36 8.41 6.67
N GLN A 56 -5.85 7.76 5.62
CA GLN A 56 -6.55 6.66 4.96
C GLN A 56 -6.31 5.31 5.65
N GLY A 57 -5.19 5.14 6.35
CA GLY A 57 -4.84 3.88 7.02
C GLY A 57 -4.24 2.83 6.07
N CYS A 58 -4.18 1.58 6.55
CA CYS A 58 -3.36 0.53 5.93
C CYS A 58 -3.78 0.13 4.50
N PHE A 59 -5.06 0.32 4.13
CA PHE A 59 -5.54 0.00 2.78
C PHE A 59 -5.10 0.99 1.71
N ALA A 60 -4.51 2.13 2.11
CA ALA A 60 -4.18 3.21 1.19
C ALA A 60 -3.15 2.85 0.13
N GLY A 61 -2.36 1.79 0.33
CA GLY A 61 -1.51 1.21 -0.71
C GLY A 61 -2.33 0.75 -1.94
N GLY A 62 -3.51 0.16 -1.75
CA GLY A 62 -4.43 -0.14 -2.85
C GLY A 62 -5.07 1.14 -3.43
N THR A 63 -5.45 2.07 -2.57
CA THR A 63 -6.08 3.34 -2.98
C THR A 63 -5.18 4.19 -3.87
N VAL A 64 -3.89 4.33 -3.56
CA VAL A 64 -2.96 5.11 -4.38
C VAL A 64 -2.77 4.47 -5.76
N LEU A 65 -2.79 3.14 -5.88
CA LEU A 65 -2.71 2.45 -7.17
C LEU A 65 -3.96 2.69 -8.00
N ARG A 66 -5.15 2.62 -7.37
CA ARG A 66 -6.43 2.92 -8.02
C ARG A 66 -6.45 4.34 -8.59
N LEU A 67 -6.06 5.33 -7.78
CA LEU A 67 -5.98 6.72 -8.24
C LEU A 67 -4.89 6.91 -9.31
N ALA A 68 -3.72 6.27 -9.15
CA ALA A 68 -2.64 6.37 -10.11
C ALA A 68 -3.02 5.79 -11.47
N LYS A 69 -3.79 4.69 -11.50
CA LYS A 69 -4.34 4.09 -12.72
C LYS A 69 -5.17 5.12 -13.50
N ASP A 70 -6.18 5.70 -12.87
CA ASP A 70 -7.07 6.67 -13.52
C ASP A 70 -6.31 7.90 -14.03
N LEU A 71 -5.38 8.43 -13.20
CA LEU A 71 -4.57 9.58 -13.59
C LEU A 71 -3.62 9.28 -14.75
N ALA A 72 -3.00 8.09 -14.78
CA ALA A 72 -2.06 7.70 -15.83
C ALA A 72 -2.78 7.40 -17.15
N GLU A 73 -3.91 6.68 -17.11
CA GLU A 73 -4.66 6.27 -18.29
C GLU A 73 -5.44 7.42 -18.93
N ASN A 74 -5.99 8.34 -18.11
CA ASN A 74 -6.82 9.43 -18.62
C ASN A 74 -6.02 10.68 -19.05
N ASN A 75 -4.68 10.66 -18.93
CA ASN A 75 -3.82 11.78 -19.31
C ASN A 75 -2.66 11.28 -20.18
N VAL A 76 -2.72 11.55 -21.48
CA VAL A 76 -1.67 11.14 -22.44
C VAL A 76 -0.28 11.61 -21.99
N GLY A 77 0.66 10.67 -21.93
CA GLY A 77 2.05 10.92 -21.52
C GLY A 77 2.25 11.20 -20.03
N ALA A 78 1.22 11.00 -19.19
CA ALA A 78 1.36 11.20 -17.76
C ALA A 78 2.30 10.18 -17.11
N ARG A 79 3.11 10.70 -16.19
CA ARG A 79 3.94 9.94 -15.25
C ARG A 79 3.60 10.42 -13.86
N VAL A 80 3.06 9.51 -13.07
CA VAL A 80 2.55 9.72 -11.71
C VAL A 80 3.59 9.20 -10.73
N LEU A 81 4.16 10.09 -9.93
CA LEU A 81 4.96 9.70 -8.78
C LEU A 81 3.99 9.38 -7.63
N VAL A 82 3.99 8.14 -7.16
CA VAL A 82 3.23 7.73 -5.98
C VAL A 82 4.21 7.60 -4.82
N VAL A 83 3.88 8.17 -3.66
CA VAL A 83 4.68 8.04 -2.44
C VAL A 83 3.79 7.76 -1.25
N CYS A 84 4.06 6.65 -0.56
CA CYS A 84 3.49 6.34 0.74
C CYS A 84 4.58 6.46 1.81
N VAL A 85 4.30 7.17 2.89
CA VAL A 85 5.22 7.32 4.03
C VAL A 85 4.44 7.12 5.31
N GLU A 86 4.95 6.28 6.19
CA GLU A 86 4.37 6.05 7.51
C GLU A 86 5.47 6.04 8.57
N ILE A 87 5.19 6.74 9.67
CA ILE A 87 6.06 6.98 10.81
C ILE A 87 5.19 6.80 12.06
N THR A 88 5.62 5.92 12.95
CA THR A 88 4.89 5.51 14.16
C THR A 88 4.81 6.59 15.24
N ALA A 89 5.47 7.74 15.05
CA ALA A 89 5.53 8.84 16.02
C ALA A 89 4.14 9.31 16.52
N LEU A 90 3.11 9.29 15.67
CA LEU A 90 1.75 9.67 16.09
C LEU A 90 0.97 8.56 16.80
N THR A 91 1.38 7.30 16.63
CA THR A 91 0.70 6.13 17.19
C THR A 91 1.41 5.58 18.43
N PHE A 92 2.67 5.94 18.64
CA PHE A 92 3.50 5.46 19.74
C PHE A 92 2.98 5.94 21.09
N ARG A 93 2.87 5.03 22.06
CA ARG A 93 2.43 5.35 23.43
C ARG A 93 2.79 4.25 24.42
N GLY A 94 2.79 4.63 25.70
CA GLY A 94 2.92 3.67 26.80
C GLY A 94 1.74 2.69 26.91
N PRO A 95 1.96 1.53 27.56
CA PRO A 95 0.91 0.55 27.82
C PRO A 95 -0.14 1.09 28.81
N HIS A 96 -1.38 0.60 28.69
CA HIS A 96 -2.45 0.88 29.64
C HIS A 96 -3.37 -0.36 29.75
N ASP A 97 -3.74 -0.74 30.97
CA ASP A 97 -4.46 -1.99 31.24
C ASP A 97 -5.85 -2.04 30.58
N ASP A 98 -6.54 -0.91 30.48
CA ASP A 98 -7.83 -0.80 29.78
C ASP A 98 -7.73 -0.86 28.24
N HIS A 99 -6.51 -0.85 27.69
CA HIS A 99 -6.26 -0.74 26.27
C HIS A 99 -5.27 -1.78 25.74
N LEU A 100 -5.36 -3.02 26.23
CA LEU A 100 -4.49 -4.12 25.80
C LEU A 100 -4.47 -4.36 24.28
N ASN A 101 -5.58 -4.12 23.57
CA ASN A 101 -5.61 -4.24 22.11
C ASN A 101 -4.66 -3.22 21.43
N ASN A 102 -4.36 -2.09 22.07
CA ASN A 102 -3.41 -1.11 21.54
C ASN A 102 -1.98 -1.65 21.57
N LEU A 103 -1.65 -2.59 22.48
CA LEU A 103 -0.33 -3.23 22.55
C LEU A 103 -0.04 -4.07 21.32
N VAL A 104 -1.07 -4.67 20.71
CA VAL A 104 -0.92 -5.38 19.43
C VAL A 104 -0.42 -4.40 18.36
N GLY A 105 -0.98 -3.19 18.30
CA GLY A 105 -0.49 -2.13 17.42
C GLY A 105 0.95 -1.74 17.72
N GLN A 106 1.30 -1.54 19.00
CA GLN A 106 2.68 -1.19 19.41
C GLN A 106 3.71 -2.27 19.04
N ALA A 107 3.31 -3.55 18.98
CA ALA A 107 4.18 -4.65 18.59
C ALA A 107 4.26 -4.88 17.07
N LEU A 108 3.30 -4.34 16.30
CA LEU A 108 3.21 -4.56 14.86
C LEU A 108 3.74 -3.39 14.05
N PHE A 109 3.44 -2.14 14.44
CA PHE A 109 3.68 -1.01 13.56
C PHE A 109 5.17 -0.66 13.43
N GLY A 110 5.59 -0.41 12.19
CA GLY A 110 6.94 0.02 11.84
C GLY A 110 6.95 1.27 10.97
N ASP A 111 8.11 1.88 10.83
CA ASP A 111 8.31 3.06 9.98
C ASP A 111 8.71 2.61 8.57
N GLY A 112 8.21 3.30 7.54
CA GLY A 112 8.51 2.92 6.16
C GLY A 112 8.09 3.96 5.13
N ALA A 113 8.80 3.96 4.00
CA ALA A 113 8.45 4.77 2.85
C ALA A 113 8.68 3.99 1.55
N ALA A 114 7.68 3.99 0.67
CA ALA A 114 7.76 3.41 -0.66
C ALA A 114 7.37 4.44 -1.72
N ALA A 115 7.94 4.31 -2.91
CA ALA A 115 7.58 5.14 -4.05
C ALA A 115 7.53 4.35 -5.35
N LEU A 116 6.64 4.77 -6.26
CA LEU A 116 6.46 4.17 -7.57
C LEU A 116 6.38 5.25 -8.64
N ILE A 117 6.78 4.89 -9.87
CA ILE A 117 6.43 5.64 -11.07
C ILE A 117 5.38 4.83 -11.82
N VAL A 118 4.19 5.41 -11.99
CA VAL A 118 3.08 4.82 -12.74
C VAL A 118 2.84 5.64 -14.00
N GLY A 119 2.60 4.98 -15.12
CA GLY A 119 2.32 5.61 -16.39
C GLY A 119 1.74 4.61 -17.39
N SER A 120 0.96 5.13 -18.33
CA SER A 120 0.50 4.40 -19.51
C SER A 120 1.44 4.66 -20.69
N ASP A 121 1.35 3.79 -21.69
CA ASP A 121 2.15 3.85 -22.91
C ASP A 121 3.66 3.99 -22.63
N PRO A 122 4.29 2.92 -22.09
CA PRO A 122 5.71 2.95 -21.77
C PRO A 122 6.54 3.18 -23.03
N VAL A 123 7.56 4.04 -22.92
CA VAL A 123 8.47 4.32 -24.05
C VAL A 123 9.40 3.14 -24.26
N THR A 124 9.17 2.37 -25.33
CA THR A 124 9.96 1.19 -25.70
C THR A 124 11.46 1.49 -25.73
N GLY A 125 12.26 0.63 -25.11
CA GLY A 125 13.72 0.77 -25.03
C GLY A 125 14.23 1.81 -24.03
N VAL A 126 13.33 2.55 -23.38
CA VAL A 126 13.66 3.57 -22.37
C VAL A 126 13.07 3.20 -21.01
N GLU A 127 11.79 2.85 -21.00
CA GLU A 127 11.05 2.47 -19.80
C GLU A 127 10.85 0.95 -19.78
N ARG A 128 10.98 0.36 -18.59
CA ARG A 128 10.78 -1.07 -18.37
C ARG A 128 9.55 -1.29 -17.49
N PRO A 129 8.39 -1.68 -18.07
CA PRO A 129 7.22 -2.05 -17.30
C PRO A 129 7.52 -3.23 -16.37
N LEU A 130 6.98 -3.17 -15.15
CA LEU A 130 7.15 -4.23 -14.15
C LEU A 130 5.84 -4.97 -13.90
N PHE A 131 4.76 -4.19 -13.76
CA PHE A 131 3.40 -4.67 -13.55
C PHE A 131 2.43 -3.81 -14.35
N GLN A 132 1.25 -4.36 -14.63
CA GLN A 132 0.11 -3.63 -15.20
C GLN A 132 -1.03 -3.61 -14.19
N ILE A 133 -1.65 -2.44 -13.99
CA ILE A 133 -2.81 -2.29 -13.12
C ILE A 133 -4.06 -2.53 -13.97
N VAL A 134 -4.53 -3.78 -14.06
CA VAL A 134 -5.65 -4.16 -14.94
C VAL A 134 -6.96 -3.59 -14.44
N SER A 135 -7.25 -3.78 -13.15
CA SER A 135 -8.46 -3.33 -12.48
C SER A 135 -8.16 -2.92 -11.04
N ALA A 136 -9.06 -2.14 -10.44
CA ALA A 136 -8.99 -1.75 -9.04
C ALA A 136 -10.40 -1.60 -8.47
N ALA A 137 -10.66 -2.28 -7.34
CA ALA A 137 -11.95 -2.29 -6.67
C ALA A 137 -11.79 -1.94 -5.18
N GLN A 138 -12.88 -1.52 -4.55
CA GLN A 138 -12.94 -1.23 -3.12
C GLN A 138 -14.35 -1.57 -2.61
N THR A 139 -14.43 -2.12 -1.40
CA THR A 139 -15.70 -2.42 -0.74
C THR A 139 -15.60 -2.15 0.76
N ILE A 140 -16.76 -2.02 1.41
CA ILE A 140 -16.91 -1.96 2.87
C ILE A 140 -17.53 -3.29 3.30
N LEU A 141 -16.90 -3.97 4.26
CA LEU A 141 -17.37 -5.28 4.71
C LEU A 141 -18.64 -5.12 5.56
N PRO A 142 -19.64 -6.01 5.39
CA PRO A 142 -20.79 -6.03 6.29
C PRO A 142 -20.36 -6.32 7.73
N ASP A 143 -21.09 -5.75 8.70
CA ASP A 143 -20.88 -5.93 10.14
C ASP A 143 -19.44 -5.59 10.61
N SER A 144 -18.85 -4.54 10.02
CA SER A 144 -17.45 -4.14 10.28
C SER A 144 -17.28 -2.76 10.92
N ASP A 145 -18.38 -2.09 11.27
CA ASP A 145 -18.38 -0.77 11.92
C ASP A 145 -17.54 -0.76 13.20
N GLY A 146 -16.50 0.07 13.24
CA GLY A 146 -15.59 0.19 14.38
C GLY A 146 -14.57 -0.95 14.52
N ALA A 147 -14.52 -1.91 13.58
CA ALA A 147 -13.55 -3.00 13.62
C ALA A 147 -12.10 -2.52 13.64
N ILE A 148 -11.83 -1.45 12.89
CA ILE A 148 -10.59 -0.67 12.92
C ILE A 148 -11.01 0.78 13.08
N ASP A 149 -10.64 1.38 14.21
CA ASP A 149 -10.91 2.79 14.49
C ASP A 149 -9.61 3.52 14.84
N GLY A 150 -9.54 4.80 14.47
CA GLY A 150 -8.32 5.60 14.54
C GLY A 150 -8.59 7.08 14.76
N PRO A 151 -9.26 7.50 15.85
CA PRO A 151 -9.46 8.92 16.12
C PRO A 151 -8.15 9.65 16.38
N LEU A 152 -7.94 10.76 15.67
CA LEU A 152 -6.92 11.74 16.01
C LEU A 152 -7.39 12.60 17.20
N ARG A 153 -6.58 12.64 18.25
CA ARG A 153 -6.83 13.37 19.50
C ARG A 153 -5.59 14.18 19.90
N GLU A 154 -5.71 14.96 20.96
CA GLU A 154 -4.58 15.69 21.56
C GLU A 154 -3.42 14.75 21.94
N ALA A 155 -3.73 13.51 22.33
CA ALA A 155 -2.76 12.46 22.62
C ALA A 155 -2.23 11.72 21.38
N GLY A 156 -2.43 12.27 20.17
CA GLY A 156 -2.06 11.63 18.91
C GLY A 156 -3.14 10.72 18.33
N LEU A 157 -2.73 9.81 17.44
CA LEU A 157 -3.63 8.93 16.68
C LEU A 157 -3.94 7.65 17.46
N ILE A 158 -5.17 7.51 17.97
CA ILE A 158 -5.54 6.38 18.83
C ILE A 158 -6.11 5.22 18.03
N ILE A 159 -5.28 4.21 17.74
CA ILE A 159 -5.71 3.03 16.98
C ILE A 159 -6.32 1.97 17.91
N THR A 160 -7.56 1.57 17.62
CA THR A 160 -8.26 0.47 18.26
C THR A 160 -8.57 -0.62 17.24
N LEU A 161 -8.29 -1.87 17.59
CA LEU A 161 -8.46 -3.03 16.72
C LEU A 161 -9.34 -4.08 17.40
N TRP A 162 -10.38 -4.55 16.72
CA TRP A 162 -11.14 -5.71 17.20
C TRP A 162 -10.34 -7.00 17.02
N LYS A 163 -10.53 -7.95 17.95
CA LYS A 163 -9.87 -9.26 17.89
C LYS A 163 -10.32 -10.11 16.68
N ASN A 164 -11.52 -9.86 16.14
CA ASN A 164 -12.13 -10.65 15.06
C ASN A 164 -11.83 -10.11 13.64
N ILE A 165 -11.02 -9.06 13.47
CA ILE A 165 -10.62 -8.54 12.13
C ILE A 165 -10.16 -9.67 11.18
N PRO A 166 -9.29 -10.63 11.60
CA PRO A 166 -8.87 -11.72 10.72
C PRO A 166 -10.04 -12.55 10.19
N SER A 167 -11.05 -12.80 11.03
CA SER A 167 -12.26 -13.54 10.65
C SER A 167 -13.15 -12.73 9.71
N LEU A 168 -13.32 -11.43 9.96
CA LEU A 168 -14.08 -10.53 9.08
C LEU A 168 -13.50 -10.50 7.67
N ILE A 169 -12.17 -10.35 7.55
CA ILE A 169 -11.48 -10.35 6.25
C ILE A 169 -11.63 -11.71 5.57
N SER A 170 -11.31 -12.80 6.29
CA SER A 170 -11.39 -14.17 5.78
C SER A 170 -12.79 -14.55 5.29
N LYS A 171 -13.84 -14.14 6.00
CA LYS A 171 -15.24 -14.41 5.59
C LYS A 171 -15.58 -13.79 4.24
N ASN A 172 -15.00 -12.63 3.90
CA ASN A 172 -15.42 -11.82 2.76
C ASN A 172 -14.44 -11.82 1.57
N ILE A 173 -13.17 -12.20 1.77
CA ILE A 173 -12.12 -12.07 0.74
C ILE A 173 -12.46 -12.78 -0.58
N GLU A 174 -13.07 -13.97 -0.51
CA GLU A 174 -13.42 -14.75 -1.70
C GLU A 174 -14.44 -14.04 -2.59
N ASN A 175 -15.39 -13.31 -2.00
CA ASN A 175 -16.38 -12.54 -2.76
C ASN A 175 -15.70 -11.37 -3.50
N SER A 176 -14.78 -10.66 -2.84
CA SER A 176 -14.01 -9.60 -3.48
C SER A 176 -13.13 -10.12 -4.63
N LEU A 177 -12.60 -11.34 -4.51
CA LEU A 177 -11.84 -11.95 -5.61
C LEU A 177 -12.75 -12.29 -6.79
N LYS A 178 -13.90 -12.95 -6.53
CA LYS A 178 -14.88 -13.29 -7.58
C LYS A 178 -15.34 -12.06 -8.35
N GLU A 179 -15.67 -10.98 -7.65
CA GLU A 179 -16.07 -9.70 -8.28
C GLU A 179 -15.04 -9.19 -9.31
N VAL A 180 -13.75 -9.36 -9.04
CA VAL A 180 -12.67 -8.87 -9.91
C VAL A 180 -12.24 -9.89 -10.96
N PHE A 181 -12.24 -11.18 -10.63
CA PHE A 181 -11.65 -12.24 -11.45
C PHE A 181 -12.68 -13.07 -12.24
N ASP A 182 -13.97 -13.03 -11.89
CA ASP A 182 -15.03 -13.70 -12.67
C ASP A 182 -15.06 -13.18 -14.13
N PRO A 183 -14.95 -11.86 -14.41
CA PRO A 183 -14.87 -11.36 -15.79
C PRO A 183 -13.64 -11.84 -16.55
N LEU A 184 -12.60 -12.30 -15.85
CA LEU A 184 -11.35 -12.82 -16.41
C LEU A 184 -11.33 -14.36 -16.50
N ASN A 185 -12.41 -15.03 -16.07
CA ASN A 185 -12.50 -16.49 -15.97
C ASN A 185 -11.39 -17.14 -15.12
N ILE A 186 -10.91 -16.45 -14.08
CA ILE A 186 -9.92 -16.98 -13.14
C ILE A 186 -10.62 -17.35 -11.83
N SER A 187 -10.57 -18.62 -11.46
CA SER A 187 -11.14 -19.14 -10.20
C SER A 187 -10.14 -19.94 -9.37
N ASP A 188 -9.00 -20.33 -9.95
CA ASP A 188 -7.89 -20.92 -9.19
C ASP A 188 -7.00 -19.83 -8.59
N TRP A 189 -7.21 -19.55 -7.31
CA TRP A 189 -6.41 -18.61 -6.54
C TRP A 189 -4.93 -19.00 -6.43
N ASN A 190 -4.59 -20.27 -6.70
CA ASN A 190 -3.22 -20.73 -6.78
C ASN A 190 -2.57 -20.54 -8.16
N SER A 191 -3.31 -20.07 -9.16
CA SER A 191 -2.76 -19.73 -10.49
C SER A 191 -2.17 -18.31 -10.55
N ILE A 192 -2.57 -17.43 -9.63
CA ILE A 192 -2.13 -16.02 -9.57
C ILE A 192 -1.04 -15.78 -8.51
N PHE A 193 -0.28 -14.70 -8.66
CA PHE A 193 0.62 -14.22 -7.60
C PHE A 193 -0.14 -13.38 -6.58
N TRP A 194 0.40 -13.26 -5.36
CA TRP A 194 -0.28 -12.62 -4.24
C TRP A 194 0.58 -11.54 -3.58
N ILE A 195 0.00 -10.36 -3.45
CA ILE A 195 0.49 -9.26 -2.61
C ILE A 195 -0.63 -8.91 -1.66
N VAL A 196 -0.48 -9.30 -0.39
CA VAL A 196 -1.45 -8.99 0.67
C VAL A 196 -0.81 -7.98 1.59
N HIS A 197 -1.60 -7.03 2.11
CA HIS A 197 -1.11 -6.18 3.19
C HIS A 197 -0.79 -7.04 4.42
N PRO A 198 0.46 -7.03 4.93
CA PRO A 198 0.87 -7.78 6.11
C PRO A 198 0.36 -7.11 7.40
N GLY A 199 -0.96 -6.98 7.56
CA GLY A 199 -1.58 -6.31 8.71
C GLY A 199 -1.35 -7.02 10.03
N GLY A 200 -1.06 -8.32 9.98
CA GLY A 200 -0.70 -9.15 11.11
C GLY A 200 -0.71 -10.64 10.71
N PRO A 201 0.02 -11.49 11.44
CA PRO A 201 0.20 -12.91 11.06
C PRO A 201 -1.13 -13.68 11.05
N ALA A 202 -2.08 -13.33 11.94
CA ALA A 202 -3.39 -13.96 12.01
C ALA A 202 -4.23 -13.73 10.74
N ILE A 203 -4.17 -12.53 10.15
CA ILE A 203 -4.89 -12.23 8.90
C ILE A 203 -4.34 -13.11 7.77
N LEU A 204 -3.01 -13.18 7.63
CA LEU A 204 -2.37 -13.98 6.58
C LEU A 204 -2.71 -15.47 6.71
N ALA A 205 -2.66 -16.01 7.93
CA ALA A 205 -3.00 -17.41 8.18
C ALA A 205 -4.47 -17.74 7.84
N MET A 206 -5.40 -16.86 8.20
CA MET A 206 -6.82 -17.07 7.91
C MET A 206 -7.18 -16.88 6.42
N VAL A 207 -6.50 -15.96 5.72
CA VAL A 207 -6.67 -15.81 4.26
C VAL A 207 -6.11 -17.03 3.53
N GLU A 208 -4.91 -17.49 3.88
CA GLU A 208 -4.30 -18.70 3.30
C GLU A 208 -5.19 -19.93 3.49
N THR A 209 -5.69 -20.13 4.71
CA THR A 209 -6.57 -21.26 5.03
C THR A 209 -7.88 -21.18 4.26
N LYS A 210 -8.54 -20.01 4.25
CA LYS A 210 -9.84 -19.80 3.61
C LYS A 210 -9.81 -20.06 2.11
N LEU A 211 -8.74 -19.64 1.45
CA LEU A 211 -8.59 -19.73 0.00
C LEU A 211 -7.80 -20.97 -0.43
N ALA A 212 -7.41 -21.83 0.52
CA ALA A 212 -6.54 -22.98 0.31
C ALA A 212 -5.30 -22.62 -0.52
N LEU A 213 -4.64 -21.51 -0.18
CA LEU A 213 -3.43 -21.08 -0.87
C LEU A 213 -2.28 -22.01 -0.51
N LYS A 214 -1.43 -22.30 -1.49
CA LYS A 214 -0.15 -22.97 -1.23
C LYS A 214 0.75 -22.04 -0.40
N PRO A 215 1.59 -22.58 0.53
CA PRO A 215 2.38 -21.76 1.45
C PRO A 215 3.27 -20.71 0.77
N GLU A 216 3.76 -21.00 -0.44
CA GLU A 216 4.60 -20.11 -1.23
C GLU A 216 3.87 -18.83 -1.68
N LYS A 217 2.53 -18.81 -1.73
CA LYS A 217 1.77 -17.65 -2.23
C LYS A 217 1.94 -16.41 -1.37
N LEU A 218 2.04 -16.58 -0.05
CA LEU A 218 2.22 -15.45 0.87
C LEU A 218 3.66 -15.31 1.38
N ARG A 219 4.64 -16.01 0.78
CA ARG A 219 6.04 -16.02 1.24
C ARG A 219 6.65 -14.62 1.32
N TRP A 220 6.45 -13.80 0.28
CA TRP A 220 6.98 -12.43 0.22
C TRP A 220 6.25 -11.48 1.16
N THR A 221 4.94 -11.69 1.34
CA THR A 221 4.17 -10.93 2.33
C THR A 221 4.66 -11.21 3.75
N ARG A 222 4.93 -12.47 4.08
CA ARG A 222 5.50 -12.86 5.38
C ARG A 222 6.92 -12.35 5.58
N HIS A 223 7.75 -12.38 4.53
CA HIS A 223 9.11 -11.85 4.58
C HIS A 223 9.09 -10.35 4.95
N VAL A 224 8.27 -9.55 4.26
CA VAL A 224 8.15 -8.12 4.58
C VAL A 224 7.63 -7.88 5.99
N LEU A 225 6.65 -8.66 6.46
CA LEU A 225 6.18 -8.58 7.84
C LEU A 225 7.30 -8.87 8.85
N SER A 226 8.14 -9.87 8.56
CA SER A 226 9.26 -10.27 9.41
C SER A 226 10.34 -9.19 9.50
N GLU A 227 10.73 -8.63 8.37
CA GLU A 227 11.87 -7.69 8.31
C GLU A 227 11.49 -6.25 8.69
N TYR A 228 10.26 -5.83 8.39
CA TYR A 228 9.86 -4.42 8.49
C TYR A 228 8.62 -4.19 9.37
N GLY A 229 7.96 -5.25 9.83
CA GLY A 229 6.69 -5.13 10.53
C GLY A 229 5.56 -4.61 9.63
N ASN A 230 4.55 -4.04 10.27
CA ASN A 230 3.42 -3.39 9.62
C ASN A 230 3.70 -1.89 9.45
N MET A 231 4.29 -1.52 8.31
CA MET A 231 4.47 -0.12 7.91
C MET A 231 3.18 0.57 7.44
N ALA A 232 1.99 -0.04 7.58
CA ALA A 232 0.73 0.42 7.00
C ALA A 232 0.75 0.51 5.46
N SER A 233 0.48 1.69 4.88
CA SER A 233 0.26 1.87 3.44
C SER A 233 1.43 1.49 2.51
N PRO A 234 2.72 1.62 2.87
CA PRO A 234 3.86 1.22 2.05
C PRO A 234 4.05 -0.30 1.95
N CYS A 235 3.51 -1.11 2.87
CA CYS A 235 3.84 -2.54 2.96
C CYS A 235 3.63 -3.29 1.65
N VAL A 236 2.50 -3.06 0.96
CA VAL A 236 2.20 -3.76 -0.30
C VAL A 236 3.22 -3.45 -1.40
N PHE A 237 3.88 -2.29 -1.33
CA PHE A 237 4.95 -1.92 -2.27
C PHE A 237 6.29 -2.55 -1.92
N PHE A 238 6.58 -2.75 -0.63
CA PHE A 238 7.71 -3.57 -0.21
C PHE A 238 7.52 -5.02 -0.65
N VAL A 239 6.29 -5.55 -0.56
CA VAL A 239 5.98 -6.91 -1.02
C VAL A 239 6.11 -7.03 -2.54
N LEU A 240 5.64 -6.03 -3.30
CA LEU A 240 5.84 -5.94 -4.75
C LEU A 240 7.34 -5.89 -5.13
N ASP A 241 8.13 -5.08 -4.42
CA ASP A 241 9.56 -4.94 -4.66
C ASP A 241 10.32 -6.24 -4.35
N GLU A 242 10.01 -6.88 -3.22
CA GLU A 242 10.59 -8.18 -2.88
C GLU A 242 10.25 -9.24 -3.94
N MET A 243 8.97 -9.33 -4.33
CA MET A 243 8.51 -10.28 -5.33
C MET A 243 9.23 -10.10 -6.67
N ARG A 244 9.29 -8.87 -7.22
CA ARG A 244 9.95 -8.64 -8.52
C ARG A 244 11.45 -8.92 -8.46
N ASN A 245 12.10 -8.61 -7.34
CA ASN A 245 13.54 -8.82 -7.16
C ASN A 245 13.86 -10.32 -7.05
N ALA A 246 13.01 -11.08 -6.37
CA ALA A 246 13.14 -12.53 -6.29
C ALA A 246 12.87 -13.20 -7.65
N SER A 247 11.80 -12.82 -8.35
CA SER A 247 11.50 -13.34 -9.69
C SER A 247 12.64 -13.11 -10.67
N ALA A 248 13.24 -11.90 -10.67
CA ALA A 248 14.38 -11.58 -11.52
C ALA A 248 15.64 -12.44 -11.21
N LYS A 249 15.83 -12.86 -9.96
CA LYS A 249 16.92 -13.76 -9.55
C LYS A 249 16.62 -15.23 -9.89
N GLU A 250 15.35 -15.62 -9.79
CA GLU A 250 14.86 -16.98 -10.05
C GLU A 250 14.63 -17.26 -11.55
N GLY A 251 14.66 -16.22 -12.41
CA GLY A 251 14.42 -16.35 -13.84
C GLY A 251 12.94 -16.53 -14.21
N LEU A 252 12.04 -16.04 -13.35
CA LEU A 252 10.58 -16.07 -13.51
C LEU A 252 10.03 -14.75 -14.06
#